data_AF-X0SED0-F1
#
_entry.id   AF-X0SED0-F1
#
_cell.length_a   1.000
_cell.length_b   1.000
_cell.length_c   1.000
_cell.angle_alpha   90.00
_cell.angle_beta   90.00
_cell.angle_gamma   90.00
#
_symmetry.space_group_name_H-M   'P 1'
#
loop_
_entity.id
_entity.type
_entity.pdbx_description
1 polymer ?
#
loop_
_entity_poly.entity_id
_entity_poly.type
_entity_poly.pdbx_seq_one_letter_code
_entity_poly.pdbx_strand_id
1 'polypeptide(L)'
;MITKINPTIPVVSRDGRAMDQLKDFFLEVALTGIIIGTGSPEGVVEALRTQEYMDDEGVAGAIKYIKRDADVVGDRSLGWILI
;
A
#
# COMPACT_ATOMS: atom_id res chain seq x y z
N MET A 1 -6.48 1.28 -6.92
CA MET A 1 -7.92 1.63 -7.00
C MET A 1 -8.64 0.59 -6.17
N ILE A 2 -9.51 0.99 -5.23
CA ILE A 2 -10.28 0.03 -4.43
C ILE A 2 -11.46 -0.46 -5.27
N THR A 3 -11.51 -1.76 -5.51
CA THR A 3 -12.59 -2.50 -6.14
C THR A 3 -13.82 -2.48 -5.23
N LYS A 4 -14.94 -1.97 -5.74
CA LYS A 4 -16.18 -1.93 -4.98
C LYS A 4 -16.77 -3.33 -4.86
N ILE A 5 -17.28 -3.64 -3.67
CA ILE A 5 -18.07 -4.86 -3.42
C ILE A 5 -19.34 -4.80 -4.28
N ASN A 6 -19.54 -5.81 -5.13
CA ASN A 6 -20.81 -6.06 -5.81
C ASN A 6 -21.85 -6.55 -4.80
N PRO A 7 -22.95 -5.81 -4.57
CA PRO A 7 -23.94 -6.15 -3.56
C PRO A 7 -24.83 -7.35 -3.95
N THR A 8 -24.81 -7.79 -5.21
CA THR A 8 -25.60 -8.95 -5.66
C THR A 8 -24.89 -10.28 -5.44
N ILE A 9 -23.61 -10.25 -5.03
CA ILE A 9 -22.80 -11.43 -4.73
C ILE A 9 -22.61 -11.52 -3.21
N PRO A 10 -22.87 -12.69 -2.59
CA PRO A 10 -22.58 -12.88 -1.18
C PRO A 10 -21.12 -12.58 -0.84
N VAL A 11 -20.87 -11.88 0.26
CA VAL A 11 -19.52 -11.59 0.78
C VAL A 11 -18.97 -12.70 1.67
N VAL A 12 -19.83 -13.61 2.11
CA VAL A 12 -19.51 -14.79 2.91
C VAL A 12 -20.10 -16.01 2.22
N SER A 13 -19.31 -17.08 2.11
CA SER A 13 -19.72 -18.36 1.55
C SER A 13 -20.66 -19.09 2.52
N ARG A 14 -21.33 -20.15 2.03
CA ARG A 14 -22.26 -20.93 2.87
C ARG A 14 -21.59 -21.61 4.07
N ASP A 15 -20.29 -21.89 4.00
CA ASP A 15 -19.47 -22.44 5.08
C ASP A 15 -18.83 -21.37 5.98
N GLY A 16 -19.26 -20.10 5.86
CA GLY A 16 -18.84 -19.02 6.75
C GLY A 16 -17.47 -18.40 6.41
N ARG A 17 -16.89 -18.69 5.25
CA ARG A 17 -15.61 -18.11 4.82
C ARG A 17 -15.82 -16.82 4.03
N ALA A 18 -14.86 -15.91 4.11
CA ALA A 18 -14.85 -14.72 3.25
C ALA A 18 -14.76 -15.13 1.77
N MET A 19 -15.62 -14.55 0.93
CA MET A 19 -15.59 -14.70 -0.53
C MET A 19 -14.48 -13.83 -1.11
N ASP A 20 -14.01 -14.13 -2.33
CA ASP A 20 -12.84 -13.48 -2.92
C ASP A 20 -12.97 -11.96 -3.03
N GLN A 21 -14.14 -11.48 -3.44
CA GLN A 21 -14.44 -10.04 -3.48
C GLN A 21 -14.23 -9.34 -2.13
N LEU A 22 -14.55 -10.01 -1.01
CA LEU A 22 -14.33 -9.45 0.32
C LEU A 22 -12.84 -9.44 0.69
N LYS A 23 -12.10 -10.49 0.31
CA LYS A 23 -10.64 -10.55 0.50
C LYS A 23 -9.93 -9.47 -0.29
N ASP A 24 -10.26 -9.33 -1.57
CA ASP A 24 -9.65 -8.36 -2.47
C ASP A 24 -9.87 -6.93 -1.97
N PHE A 25 -11.09 -6.61 -1.56
CA PHE A 25 -11.41 -5.33 -0.94
C PHE A 25 -10.55 -5.05 0.31
N PHE A 26 -10.45 -6.02 1.23
CA PHE A 26 -9.64 -5.83 2.44
C PHE A 26 -8.14 -5.71 2.14
N LEU A 27 -7.63 -6.45 1.16
CA LEU A 27 -6.23 -6.34 0.73
C LEU A 27 -5.96 -4.96 0.14
N GLU A 28 -6.83 -4.48 -0.74
CA GLU A 28 -6.69 -3.14 -1.34
C GLU A 28 -6.83 -2.03 -0.30
N VAL A 29 -7.72 -2.17 0.68
CA VAL A 29 -7.84 -1.23 1.81
C VAL A 29 -6.59 -1.26 2.68
N ALA A 30 -6.06 -2.45 3.00
CA ALA A 30 -4.83 -2.57 3.79
C ALA A 30 -3.64 -1.88 3.10
N LEU A 31 -3.57 -1.96 1.77
CA LEU A 31 -2.56 -1.28 0.95
C LEU A 31 -2.75 0.24 0.85
N THR A 32 -3.81 0.82 1.42
CA THR A 32 -3.98 2.28 1.50
C THR A 32 -3.41 2.90 2.77
N GLY A 33 -3.08 2.09 3.79
CA GLY A 33 -2.50 2.59 5.03
C GLY A 33 -1.09 3.14 4.78
N ILE A 34 -0.74 4.26 5.44
CA ILE A 34 0.62 4.80 5.41
C ILE A 34 1.57 3.82 6.09
N ILE A 35 2.71 3.53 5.45
CA ILE A 35 3.80 2.77 6.08
C ILE A 35 4.55 3.74 6.99
N ILE A 36 4.92 3.30 8.19
CA ILE A 36 5.72 4.10 9.13
C ILE A 36 7.02 3.36 9.38
N GLY A 37 8.14 4.06 9.29
CA GLY A 37 9.46 3.51 9.59
C GLY A 37 10.48 4.63 9.79
N THR A 38 11.73 4.24 10.04
CA THR A 38 12.82 5.17 10.35
C THR A 38 13.72 5.41 9.15
N GLY A 39 13.94 6.68 8.80
CA GLY A 39 14.78 7.10 7.69
C GLY A 39 14.13 6.95 6.32
N SER A 40 14.93 7.12 5.27
CA SER A 40 14.51 7.01 3.87
C SER A 40 14.08 5.57 3.52
N PRO A 41 12.93 5.38 2.85
CA PRO A 41 12.49 4.06 2.39
C PRO A 41 13.23 3.56 1.14
N GLU A 42 13.98 4.43 0.45
CA GLU A 42 14.67 4.11 -0.82
C GLU A 42 15.71 3.00 -0.63
N GLY A 43 15.54 1.90 -1.36
CA GLY A 43 16.45 0.74 -1.28
C GLY A 43 16.21 -0.18 -0.08
N VAL A 44 15.20 0.13 0.75
CA VAL A 44 14.92 -0.59 2.01
C VAL A 44 13.50 -1.15 2.02
N VAL A 45 12.52 -0.38 1.57
CA VAL A 45 11.10 -0.74 1.67
C VAL A 45 10.51 -1.03 0.30
N GLU A 46 10.11 -2.28 0.07
CA GLU A 46 9.32 -2.66 -1.10
C GLU A 46 7.86 -2.21 -0.93
N ALA A 47 7.31 -1.61 -1.99
CA ALA A 47 5.92 -1.16 -1.99
C ALA A 47 5.30 -1.13 -3.39
N LEU A 48 3.97 -1.07 -3.44
CA LEU A 48 3.26 -0.78 -4.68
C LEU A 48 3.32 0.71 -5.01
N ARG A 49 3.15 1.03 -6.29
CA ARG A 49 3.00 2.42 -6.75
C ARG A 49 1.85 3.09 -5.99
N THR A 50 2.00 4.39 -5.71
CA THR A 50 1.11 5.24 -4.90
C THR A 50 1.09 4.94 -3.41
N GLN A 51 1.88 3.99 -2.92
CA GLN A 51 2.04 3.78 -1.49
C GLN A 51 2.67 5.01 -0.83
N GLU A 52 2.15 5.37 0.35
CA GLU A 52 2.72 6.42 1.19
C GLU A 52 3.59 5.82 2.29
N TYR A 53 4.67 6.52 2.63
CA TYR A 53 5.56 6.21 3.73
C TYR A 53 5.82 7.48 4.56
N MET A 54 5.89 7.34 5.88
CA MET A 54 6.28 8.38 6.83
C MET A 54 7.54 7.97 7.57
N ASP A 55 8.56 8.84 7.51
CA ASP A 55 9.77 8.74 8.32
C ASP A 55 9.47 9.25 9.74
N ASP A 56 9.57 8.40 10.75
CA ASP A 56 9.27 8.74 12.15
C ASP A 56 10.37 9.56 12.83
N GLU A 57 11.56 9.63 12.24
CA GLU A 57 12.64 10.54 12.61
C GLU A 57 12.70 11.79 11.71
N GLY A 58 11.84 11.82 10.68
CA GLY A 58 11.76 12.90 9.70
C GLY A 58 11.38 14.24 10.34
N VAL A 59 12.07 15.31 9.92
CA VAL A 59 11.75 16.69 10.35
C VAL A 59 10.75 17.34 9.38
N ALA A 60 10.17 18.47 9.78
CA ALA A 60 9.24 19.23 8.93
C ALA A 60 9.85 19.48 7.54
N GLY A 61 9.13 19.06 6.49
CA GLY A 61 9.58 19.15 5.08
C GLY A 61 10.40 17.97 4.57
N ALA A 62 10.70 16.97 5.41
CA ALA A 62 11.41 15.75 5.03
C ALA A 62 10.85 14.52 5.77
N ILE A 63 9.53 14.42 5.85
CA ILE A 63 8.84 13.41 6.67
C ILE A 63 8.06 12.39 5.85
N LYS A 64 7.62 12.74 4.64
CA LYS A 64 6.70 11.90 3.85
C LYS A 64 7.29 11.56 2.49
N TYR A 65 7.10 10.31 2.09
CA TYR A 65 7.52 9.79 0.80
C TYR A 65 6.33 9.17 0.08
N ILE A 66 6.34 9.23 -1.25
CA ILE A 66 5.39 8.53 -2.11
C ILE A 66 6.12 7.64 -3.11
N LYS A 67 5.63 6.40 -3.26
CA LYS A 67 6.15 5.46 -4.26
C LYS A 67 5.67 5.88 -5.66
N ARG A 68 6.56 6.45 -6.47
CA ARG A 68 6.23 6.92 -7.82
C ARG A 68 6.29 5.79 -8.84
N ASP A 69 7.37 5.01 -8.78
CA ASP A 69 7.68 3.98 -9.77
C ASP A 69 7.37 2.60 -9.20
N ALA A 70 6.90 1.67 -10.04
CA ALA A 70 6.61 0.30 -9.60
C ALA A 70 7.89 -0.45 -9.21
N ASP A 71 8.94 -0.23 -9.99
CA ASP A 71 10.30 -0.71 -9.78
C ASP A 71 11.28 0.21 -10.52
N VAL A 72 12.57 0.10 -10.17
CA VAL A 72 13.67 0.68 -10.93
C VAL A 72 14.62 -0.46 -11.31
N VAL A 73 14.65 -0.81 -12.59
CA VAL A 73 15.45 -1.94 -13.10
C VAL A 73 15.10 -3.26 -12.39
N GLY A 74 13.82 -3.47 -12.08
CA GLY A 74 13.33 -4.65 -11.39
C GLY A 74 13.40 -4.62 -9.86
N ASP A 75 14.05 -3.62 -9.26
CA ASP A 75 14.07 -3.44 -7.80
C ASP A 75 12.84 -2.65 -7.34
N ARG A 76 12.00 -3.30 -6.53
CA ARG A 76 10.73 -2.75 -6.04
C ARG A 76 10.90 -1.83 -4.82
N SER A 77 12.08 -1.81 -4.21
CA SER A 77 12.40 -0.92 -3.09
C SER A 77 12.84 0.48 -3.52
N LEU A 78 13.05 0.69 -4.83
CA LEU A 78 13.50 1.96 -5.41
C LEU A 78 12.38 2.77 -6.05
N GLY A 79 12.56 4.08 -6.23
CA GLY A 79 11.58 4.94 -6.89
C GLY A 79 10.60 5.63 -5.93
N TRP A 80 11.04 5.86 -4.70
CA TRP A 80 10.38 6.74 -3.74
C TRP A 80 10.75 8.20 -4.00
N ILE A 81 9.81 9.10 -3.70
CA ILE A 81 10.00 10.54 -3.83
C ILE A 81 9.56 11.20 -2.52
N LEU A 82 10.45 12.02 -1.95
CA LEU A 82 10.14 12.86 -0.79
C LEU A 82 9.17 13.98 -1.20
N ILE A 83 8.15 14.24 -0.38
CA ILE A 83 7.10 15.24 -0.59
C ILE A 83 6.90 16.16 0.62
#